data_AF-G7LE02-F1
#
_entry.id   AF-G7LE02-F1
#
_cell.length_a   1.000
_cell.length_b   1.000
_cell.length_c   1.000
_cell.angle_alpha   90.00
_cell.angle_beta   90.00
_cell.angle_gamma   90.00
#
_symmetry.space_group_name_H-M   'P 1'
#
loop_
_entity.id
_entity.type
_entity.pdbx_description
1 polymer ?
#
loop_
_entity_poly.entity_id
_entity_poly.type
_entity_poly.pdbx_seq_one_letter_code
_entity_poly.pdbx_strand_id
1 'polypeptide(L)' 'MVELVKFVYVMITLLSIVVVAKNSQVTFFYFYFLITTGNKENICFKDADCPQDICSYPFKPKCNIYGYCSC' A
#
# COMPACT_ATOMS: atom_id res chain seq x y z
N MET A 1 0.72 -47.99 4.94
CA MET A 1 1.77 -46.94 4.91
C MET A 1 1.55 -45.91 3.79
N VAL A 2 1.23 -46.33 2.55
CA VAL A 2 1.07 -45.44 1.38
C VAL A 2 -0.01 -44.36 1.55
N GLU A 3 -1.14 -44.68 2.19
CA GLU A 3 -2.21 -43.69 2.42
C GLU A 3 -1.82 -42.59 3.40
N LEU A 4 -1.03 -42.95 4.42
CA LEU A 4 -0.52 -42.01 5.42
C LEU A 4 0.46 -41.01 4.78
N VAL A 5 1.30 -41.48 3.85
CA VAL A 5 2.20 -40.62 3.07
C VAL A 5 1.42 -39.68 2.16
N LYS A 6 0.35 -40.15 1.50
CA LYS A 6 -0.52 -39.30 0.68
C LYS A 6 -1.21 -38.21 1.50
N PHE A 7 -1.70 -38.55 2.69
CA PHE A 7 -2.35 -37.59 3.58
C PHE A 7 -1.39 -36.49 4.05
N VAL A 8 -0.18 -36.86 4.48
CA VAL A 8 0.86 -35.92 4.88
C VAL A 8 1.22 -34.99 3.72
N TYR A 9 1.30 -35.52 2.50
CA TYR A 9 1.59 -34.72 1.32
C TYR A 9 0.53 -33.65 1.08
N VAL A 10 -0.76 -34.01 1.10
CA VAL A 10 -1.88 -33.07 0.96
C VAL A 10 -1.84 -31.99 2.03
N MET A 11 -1.53 -32.35 3.28
CA MET A 11 -1.45 -31.40 4.38
C MET A 11 -0.33 -30.38 4.19
N ILE A 12 0.84 -30.82 3.72
CA ILE A 12 1.99 -29.95 3.40
C ILE A 12 1.64 -28.99 2.28
N THR A 13 0.97 -29.45 1.22
CA THR A 13 0.55 -28.59 0.10
C THR A 13 -0.44 -27.51 0.56
N LEU A 14 -1.41 -27.89 1.40
CA LEU A 14 -2.37 -26.93 1.95
C LEU A 14 -1.68 -25.89 2.84
N LEU A 15 -0.78 -26.32 3.72
CA LEU A 15 -0.03 -25.41 4.60
C LEU A 15 0.84 -24.43 3.79
N SER A 16 1.50 -24.90 2.75
CA SER A 16 2.34 -24.03 1.89
C SER A 16 1.51 -22.99 1.13
N ILE A 17 0.32 -23.36 0.62
CA ILE A 17 -0.61 -22.40 0.00
C ILE A 17 -1.05 -21.34 1.02
N VAL A 18 -1.39 -21.74 2.24
CA VAL A 18 -1.81 -20.81 3.31
C VAL A 18 -0.69 -19.85 3.69
N VAL A 19 0.55 -20.32 3.81
CA VAL A 19 1.71 -19.47 4.11
C VAL A 19 1.94 -18.44 3.00
N VAL A 20 1.86 -18.85 1.74
CA VAL A 20 2.01 -17.93 0.59
C VAL A 20 0.89 -16.90 0.55
N ALA A 21 -0.36 -17.31 0.80
CA ALA A 21 -1.52 -16.40 0.83
C ALA A 21 -1.43 -15.38 1.98
N LYS A 22 -0.95 -15.80 3.16
CA LYS A 22 -0.72 -14.89 4.30
C LYS A 22 0.38 -13.88 3.99
N ASN A 23 1.50 -14.34 3.42
CA ASN A 23 2.61 -13.45 3.05
C ASN A 23 2.20 -12.47 1.96
N SER A 24 1.46 -12.89 0.93
CA SER A 24 1.00 -11.99 -0.13
C SER A 24 0.04 -10.92 0.39
N GLN A 25 -0.84 -11.25 1.33
CA GLN A 25 -1.71 -10.28 2.01
C GLN A 25 -0.90 -9.25 2.82
N VAL A 26 0.11 -9.69 3.57
CA VAL A 26 0.97 -8.79 4.35
C VAL A 26 1.78 -7.87 3.42
N THR A 27 2.36 -8.43 2.35
CA THR A 27 3.09 -7.64 1.36
C THR A 27 2.19 -6.63 0.66
N PHE A 28 0.96 -7.02 0.26
CA PHE A 28 -0.01 -6.11 -0.34
C PHE A 28 -0.42 -4.99 0.62
N PHE A 29 -0.71 -5.33 1.89
CA PHE A 29 -1.02 -4.34 2.91
C PHE A 29 0.14 -3.37 3.13
N TYR A 30 1.38 -3.86 3.18
CA TYR A 30 2.56 -3.03 3.37
C TYR A 30 2.81 -2.08 2.18
N PHE A 31 2.67 -2.57 0.95
CA PHE A 31 2.74 -1.74 -0.25
C PHE A 31 1.63 -0.68 -0.27
N TYR A 32 0.39 -1.06 0.04
CA TYR A 32 -0.72 -0.13 0.13
C TYR A 32 -0.51 0.91 1.24
N PHE A 33 -0.02 0.50 2.40
CA PHE A 33 0.34 1.40 3.49
C PHE A 33 1.44 2.38 3.05
N LEU A 34 2.52 1.90 2.43
CA LEU A 34 3.60 2.77 1.94
C LEU A 34 3.13 3.76 0.86
N ILE A 35 2.27 3.34 -0.06
CA ILE A 35 1.69 4.24 -1.07
C ILE A 35 0.79 5.28 -0.40
N THR A 36 -0.05 4.87 0.56
CA THR A 36 -0.96 5.79 1.25
C THR A 36 -0.25 6.70 2.26
N THR A 37 0.83 6.26 2.90
CA THR A 37 1.62 7.09 3.82
C THR A 37 2.68 7.92 3.12
N GLY A 38 3.29 7.42 2.04
CA GLY A 38 4.25 8.17 1.21
C GLY A 38 3.59 9.32 0.45
N ASN A 39 2.30 9.20 0.10
CA ASN A 39 1.51 10.28 -0.50
C ASN A 39 0.84 11.21 0.53
N LYS A 40 1.06 11.04 1.85
CA LYS A 40 0.47 11.94 2.86
C LYS A 40 0.96 13.38 2.74
N GLU A 41 2.13 13.60 2.14
CA GLU A 41 2.65 14.95 1.90
C GLU A 41 1.82 15.74 0.89
N ASN A 42 0.95 15.07 0.13
CA ASN A 42 0.06 15.71 -0.83
C ASN A 42 -1.38 15.84 -0.32
N ILE A 43 -1.73 15.36 0.88
CA ILE A 43 -3.11 15.51 1.40
C ILE A 43 -3.24 16.87 2.08
N CYS A 44 -4.25 17.65 1.72
CA CYS A 44 -4.48 19.00 2.23
C CYS A 44 -5.95 19.26 2.55
N PHE A 45 -6.20 20.20 3.47
CA PHE A 45 -7.55 20.73 3.76
C PHE A 45 -7.68 22.20 3.37
N LYS A 46 -6.56 22.91 3.31
CA LYS A 46 -6.42 24.31 2.88
C LYS A 46 -5.12 24.48 2.14
N ASP A 47 -5.02 25.50 1.30
CA ASP A 47 -3.83 25.76 0.47
C ASP A 47 -2.53 25.89 1.28
N ALA A 48 -2.63 26.34 2.53
CA ALA A 48 -1.49 26.49 3.44
C ALA A 48 -0.89 25.16 3.93
N ASP A 49 -1.60 24.05 3.78
CA ASP A 49 -1.10 22.71 4.16
C ASP A 49 -0.16 22.14 3.10
N CYS A 50 -0.14 22.72 1.88
CA CYS A 50 0.67 22.23 0.78
C CYS A 50 2.12 22.74 0.85
N PRO A 51 3.12 21.84 0.73
CA PRO A 51 4.51 22.25 0.70
C PRO A 51 4.81 23.11 -0.53
N GLN A 52 5.55 24.21 -0.33
CA GLN A 52 5.84 25.19 -1.39
C GLN A 52 6.70 24.62 -2.51
N ASP A 53 7.45 23.55 -2.24
CA ASP A 53 8.37 22.92 -3.20
C ASP A 53 7.68 22.02 -4.22
N ILE A 54 6.35 21.82 -4.14
CA ILE A 54 5.59 21.08 -5.16
C ILE A 54 5.56 21.83 -6.49
N CYS A 55 5.61 23.17 -6.46
CA CYS A 55 5.46 24.01 -7.64
C CYS A 55 6.72 24.81 -7.94
N SER A 56 7.07 24.89 -9.22
CA SER A 56 8.11 25.82 -9.69
C SER A 56 7.58 27.25 -9.67
N TYR A 57 8.42 28.20 -9.25
CA TYR A 57 8.11 29.63 -9.33
C TYR A 57 7.67 30.01 -10.75
N PRO A 58 6.59 30.79 -10.96
CA PRO A 58 5.82 31.57 -9.97
C PRO A 58 4.55 30.88 -9.43
N PHE A 59 4.35 29.59 -9.71
CA PHE A 59 3.12 28.90 -9.34
C PHE A 59 3.09 28.57 -7.84
N LYS A 60 1.94 28.82 -7.20
CA LYS A 60 1.72 28.49 -5.79
C LYS A 60 0.90 27.19 -5.71
N PRO A 61 1.29 26.23 -4.86
CA PRO A 61 0.50 25.03 -4.65
C PRO A 61 -0.85 25.40 -4.04
N LYS A 62 -1.89 24.72 -4.50
CA LYS A 62 -3.27 24.85 -4.03
C LYS A 62 -3.82 23.49 -3.65
N CYS A 63 -4.75 23.50 -2.71
CA CYS A 63 -5.49 22.31 -2.36
C CYS A 63 -6.68 22.15 -3.29
N ASN A 64 -6.74 21.04 -4.02
CA ASN A 64 -7.86 20.74 -4.88
C ASN A 64 -9.08 20.23 -4.09
N ILE A 65 -10.24 20.16 -4.75
CA ILE A 65 -11.51 19.70 -4.14
C ILE A 65 -11.47 18.24 -3.66
N TYR A 66 -10.47 17.47 -4.10
CA TYR A 66 -10.27 16.07 -3.72
C TYR A 66 -9.34 15.94 -2.50
N GLY A 67 -8.89 17.06 -1.93
CA GLY A 67 -7.99 17.08 -0.78
C GLY A 67 -6.55 16.77 -1.14
N TYR A 68 -6.13 17.06 -2.38
CA TYR A 68 -4.74 16.88 -2.83
C TYR A 68 -4.09 18.20 -3.26
N CYS A 69 -2.81 18.36 -2.94
CA CYS A 69 -1.99 19.47 -3.38
C CYS A 69 -1.68 19.38 -4.87
N SER A 70 -1.92 20.47 -5.60
CA SER A 70 -1.59 20.61 -7.01
C SER A 70 -1.05 22.00 -7.32
N CYS A 71 -0.23 22.10 -8.37
CA CYS A 71 -0.04 23.33 -9.12
C CYS A 71 -1.17 23.45 -10.15
#